data_AF-A0A3C2D7J1-F1
#
_entry.id   AF-A0A3C2D7J1-F1
#
_cell.length_a   1.000
_cell.length_b   1.000
_cell.length_c   1.000
_cell.angle_alpha   90.00
_cell.angle_beta   90.00
_cell.angle_gamma   90.00
#
_symmetry.space_group_name_H-M   'P 1'
#
loop_
_entity.id
_entity.type
_entity.pdbx_description
1 polymer ?
#
loop_
_entity_poly.entity_id
_entity_poly.type
_entity_poly.pdbx_seq_one_letter_code
_entity_poly.pdbx_strand_id
1 'polypeptide(L)'
;MRSANYFFYYSYIGLVIVAGFWGAFINPEFDHRLLFNLDTVTLTDYQRINLLSQYRFLRAIELGFGIFAILYVKNIFSEKKFNRLFIFIMSAGVLSRIVSIILDGTPSFMMLFFLAFELAGVVVIYFYSRKLAMQNVIT
;
A
#
# COMPACT_ATOMS: atom_id res chain seq x y z
N MET A 1 19.07 -5.06 -11.94
CA MET A 1 17.62 -4.77 -12.18
C MET A 1 16.68 -5.78 -11.53
N ARG A 2 16.98 -7.10 -11.49
CA ARG A 2 16.19 -8.08 -10.73
C ARG A 2 16.18 -7.77 -9.22
N SER A 3 17.35 -7.59 -8.62
CA SER A 3 17.48 -7.39 -7.16
C SER A 3 16.81 -6.12 -6.64
N ALA A 4 16.88 -5.01 -7.40
CA ALA A 4 16.19 -3.76 -7.02
C ALA A 4 14.66 -3.91 -7.04
N ASN A 5 14.09 -4.63 -8.00
CA ASN A 5 12.65 -4.88 -8.03
C ASN A 5 12.19 -5.76 -6.88
N TYR A 6 12.92 -6.85 -6.60
CA TYR A 6 12.60 -7.67 -5.44
C TYR A 6 12.73 -6.88 -4.14
N PHE A 7 13.74 -6.00 -4.02
CA PHE A 7 13.88 -5.12 -2.87
C PHE A 7 12.68 -4.19 -2.70
N PHE A 8 12.30 -3.42 -3.73
CA PHE A 8 11.14 -2.52 -3.64
C PHE A 8 9.83 -3.29 -3.41
N TYR A 9 9.67 -4.44 -4.07
CA TYR A 9 8.51 -5.30 -3.92
C TYR A 9 8.37 -5.82 -2.48
N TYR A 10 9.40 -6.51 -1.96
CA TYR A 10 9.36 -7.07 -0.62
C TYR A 10 9.36 -6.00 0.47
N SER A 11 10.05 -4.87 0.26
CA SER A 11 10.02 -3.77 1.22
C SER A 11 8.62 -3.16 1.30
N TYR A 12 7.99 -2.91 0.16
CA TYR A 12 6.64 -2.37 0.13
C TYR A 12 5.62 -3.36 0.69
N ILE A 13 5.63 -4.62 0.24
CA ILE A 13 4.71 -5.64 0.72
C ILE A 13 4.94 -5.96 2.19
N GLY A 14 6.20 -5.99 2.63
CA GLY A 14 6.54 -6.10 4.05
C GLY A 14 5.96 -4.95 4.86
N LEU A 15 6.05 -3.71 4.37
CA LEU A 15 5.47 -2.55 5.02
C LEU A 15 3.95 -2.64 5.09
N VAL A 16 3.28 -3.03 4.00
CA VAL A 16 1.82 -3.23 3.96
C VAL A 16 1.37 -4.31 4.97
N ILE A 17 2.11 -5.42 5.07
CA ILE A 17 1.80 -6.49 6.02
C ILE A 17 2.01 -6.01 7.45
N VAL A 18 3.15 -5.39 7.74
CA VAL A 18 3.48 -4.91 9.10
C VAL A 18 2.49 -3.83 9.54
N ALA A 19 2.24 -2.83 8.69
CA ALA A 19 1.29 -1.76 8.98
C ALA A 19 -0.15 -2.28 9.08
N GLY A 20 -0.55 -3.18 8.17
CA GLY A 20 -1.87 -3.80 8.19
C GLY A 20 -2.10 -4.65 9.44
N PHE A 21 -1.12 -5.48 9.83
CA PHE A 21 -1.20 -6.30 11.04
C PHE A 21 -1.19 -5.45 12.30
N TRP A 22 -0.29 -4.47 12.38
CA TRP A 22 -0.19 -3.55 13.52
C TRP A 22 -1.47 -2.76 13.73
N GLY A 23 -1.97 -2.11 12.67
CA GLY A 23 -3.17 -1.28 12.72
C GLY A 23 -4.47 -2.07 12.88
N ALA A 24 -4.54 -3.32 12.41
CA ALA A 24 -5.73 -4.14 12.58
C ALA A 24 -5.82 -4.79 13.97
N PHE A 25 -4.70 -5.29 14.51
CA PHE A 25 -4.74 -6.20 15.66
C PHE A 25 -3.99 -5.70 16.90
N ILE A 26 -2.92 -4.92 16.74
CA ILE A 26 -2.05 -4.56 17.88
C ILE A 26 -2.46 -3.22 18.49
N ASN A 27 -2.32 -2.12 17.74
CA ASN A 27 -2.53 -0.78 18.30
C ASN A 27 -3.04 0.22 17.25
N PRO A 28 -4.34 0.18 16.92
CA PRO A 28 -4.92 1.13 15.98
C PRO A 28 -4.89 2.58 16.51
N GLU A 29 -4.93 2.79 17.83
CA GLU A 29 -4.96 4.14 18.40
C GLU A 29 -3.62 4.87 18.20
N PHE A 30 -2.51 4.15 18.27
CA PHE A 30 -1.20 4.69 17.95
C PHE A 30 -1.14 5.22 16.52
N ASP A 31 -1.66 4.47 15.55
CA ASP A 31 -1.71 4.91 14.17
C ASP A 31 -2.58 6.15 13.99
N HIS A 32 -3.70 6.26 14.73
CA HIS A 32 -4.54 7.45 14.66
C HIS A 32 -3.85 8.70 15.18
N ARG A 33 -3.09 8.57 16.27
CA ARG A 33 -2.29 9.66 16.80
C ARG A 33 -1.14 10.04 15.86
N LEU A 34 -0.44 9.05 15.31
CA LEU A 34 0.73 9.31 14.47
C LEU A 34 0.36 9.83 13.07
N LEU A 35 -0.63 9.21 12.43
CA LEU A 35 -0.97 9.47 11.03
C LEU A 35 -2.05 10.54 10.87
N PHE A 36 -3.05 10.53 11.75
CA PHE A 36 -4.20 11.44 11.67
C PHE A 36 -4.13 12.58 12.70
N ASN A 37 -3.11 12.60 13.58
CA ASN A 37 -3.03 13.51 14.72
C ASN A 37 -4.34 13.56 15.54
N LEU A 38 -5.00 12.40 15.66
CA LEU A 38 -6.30 12.25 16.27
C LEU A 38 -6.19 11.41 17.54
N ASP A 39 -6.57 12.00 18.68
CA ASP A 39 -6.70 11.25 19.93
C ASP A 39 -8.11 10.66 20.05
N THR A 40 -8.21 9.36 19.79
CA THR A 40 -9.48 8.61 19.79
C THR A 40 -10.15 8.58 21.16
N VAL A 41 -9.41 8.83 22.25
CA VAL A 41 -9.93 8.86 23.62
C VAL A 41 -10.85 10.07 23.86
N THR A 42 -10.70 11.13 23.06
CA THR A 42 -11.53 12.34 23.16
C THR A 42 -12.90 12.20 22.49
N LEU A 43 -13.09 11.13 21.71
CA LEU A 43 -14.35 10.84 21.02
C LEU A 43 -15.35 10.16 21.96
N THR A 44 -16.64 10.31 21.67
CA THR A 44 -17.68 9.51 22.33
C THR A 44 -17.47 8.02 22.07
N ASP A 45 -17.90 7.16 23.00
CA ASP A 45 -17.74 5.70 22.86
C ASP A 45 -18.31 5.17 21.54
N TYR A 46 -19.49 5.65 21.14
CA TYR A 46 -20.12 5.27 19.89
C TYR A 46 -19.25 5.62 18.67
N GLN A 47 -18.72 6.85 18.61
CA GLN A 47 -17.87 7.28 17.49
C GLN A 47 -16.54 6.53 17.49
N ARG A 48 -15.91 6.38 18.66
CA ARG A 48 -14.64 5.68 18.83
C ARG A 48 -14.72 4.23 18.36
N ILE A 49 -15.74 3.49 18.80
CA ILE A 49 -15.92 2.07 18.43
C ILE A 49 -16.13 1.93 16.92
N ASN A 50 -16.97 2.77 16.32
CA ASN A 50 -17.23 2.73 14.89
C ASN A 50 -15.98 3.08 14.07
N LEU A 51 -15.27 4.15 14.45
CA LEU A 51 -14.04 4.58 13.79
C LEU A 51 -12.96 3.49 13.85
N LEU A 52 -12.68 2.96 15.03
CA LEU A 52 -11.67 1.92 15.22
C LEU A 52 -12.05 0.63 14.49
N SER A 53 -13.33 0.25 14.46
CA SER A 53 -13.79 -0.95 13.75
C SER A 53 -13.60 -0.82 12.24
N GLN A 54 -13.96 0.34 11.67
CA GLN A 54 -13.74 0.62 10.24
C GLN A 54 -12.26 0.67 9.89
N TYR A 55 -11.44 1.33 10.71
CA TYR A 55 -9.99 1.38 10.50
C TYR A 55 -9.36 -0.02 10.54
N ARG A 56 -9.71 -0.85 11.53
CA ARG A 56 -9.21 -2.23 11.64
C ARG A 56 -9.60 -3.06 10.42
N PHE A 57 -10.83 -2.91 9.93
CA PHE A 57 -11.29 -3.60 8.73
C PHE A 57 -10.46 -3.21 7.49
N LEU A 58 -10.25 -1.90 7.26
CA LEU A 58 -9.42 -1.42 6.15
C LEU A 58 -7.98 -1.93 6.25
N ARG A 59 -7.38 -1.89 7.44
CA ARG A 59 -6.03 -2.45 7.67
C ARG A 59 -5.96 -3.96 7.49
N ALA A 60 -7.02 -4.70 7.83
CA ALA A 60 -7.09 -6.13 7.58
C ALA A 60 -7.18 -6.46 6.08
N ILE A 61 -7.87 -5.62 5.27
CA ILE A 61 -7.87 -5.74 3.81
C ILE A 61 -6.45 -5.52 3.26
N GLU A 62 -5.75 -4.48 3.72
CA GLU A 62 -4.37 -4.21 3.32
C GLU A 62 -3.43 -5.37 3.67
N LEU A 63 -3.55 -5.92 4.88
CA LEU A 63 -2.82 -7.12 5.30
C LEU A 63 -3.13 -8.31 4.37
N GLY A 64 -4.41 -8.54 4.06
CA GLY A 64 -4.83 -9.60 3.15
C GLY A 64 -4.23 -9.45 1.75
N PHE A 65 -4.20 -8.21 1.22
CA PHE A 65 -3.54 -7.90 -0.04
C PHE A 65 -2.03 -8.15 0.02
N GLY A 66 -1.37 -7.75 1.12
CA GLY A 66 0.04 -8.01 1.34
C GLY A 66 0.37 -9.50 1.34
N ILE A 67 -0.42 -10.32 2.06
CA ILE A 67 -0.27 -11.77 2.09
C ILE A 67 -0.49 -12.37 0.69
N PHE A 68 -1.54 -11.92 -0.03
CA PHE A 68 -1.79 -12.32 -1.41
C PHE A 68 -0.57 -12.04 -2.31
N ALA A 69 0.04 -10.86 -2.19
CA ALA A 69 1.21 -10.49 -2.95
C ALA A 69 2.42 -11.40 -2.63
N ILE A 70 2.62 -11.81 -1.37
CA ILE A 70 3.67 -12.78 -1.04
C ILE A 70 3.40 -14.15 -1.69
N LEU A 71 2.18 -14.67 -1.53
CA LEU A 71 1.82 -16.01 -2.02
C LEU A 71 1.91 -16.12 -3.54
N TYR A 72 1.48 -15.08 -4.25
CA TYR A 72 1.44 -15.06 -5.72
C TYR A 72 2.63 -14.32 -6.34
N VAL A 73 3.73 -14.14 -5.60
CA VAL A 73 4.91 -13.40 -6.09
C VAL A 73 5.41 -13.93 -7.44
N LYS A 74 5.48 -15.25 -7.61
CA LYS A 74 5.91 -15.87 -8.87
C LYS A 74 4.96 -15.51 -10.02
N ASN A 75 3.65 -15.57 -9.79
CA ASN A 75 2.64 -15.24 -10.80
C ASN A 75 2.65 -13.75 -11.13
N ILE A 76 2.87 -12.86 -10.15
CA ILE A 76 2.94 -11.41 -10.36
C ILE A 76 4.11 -11.01 -11.27
N PHE A 77 5.23 -11.74 -11.22
CA PHE A 77 6.38 -11.47 -12.09
C PHE A 77 6.37 -12.26 -13.41
N SER A 78 5.68 -13.39 -13.49
CA SER A 78 5.64 -14.23 -14.70
C SER A 78 4.44 -13.96 -15.61
N GLU A 79 3.27 -13.65 -15.05
CA GLU A 79 2.00 -13.55 -15.80
C GLU A 79 1.55 -12.10 -15.99
N LYS A 80 1.31 -11.70 -17.25
CA LYS A 80 0.90 -10.32 -17.59
C LYS A 80 -0.39 -9.88 -16.88
N LYS A 81 -1.34 -10.80 -16.66
CA LYS A 81 -2.62 -10.50 -16.00
C LYS A 81 -2.42 -10.16 -14.52
N PHE A 82 -1.66 -10.98 -13.78
CA PHE A 82 -1.35 -10.74 -12.37
C PHE A 82 -0.51 -9.48 -12.17
N ASN A 83 0.47 -9.27 -13.04
CA ASN A 83 1.31 -8.07 -13.01
C ASN A 83 0.49 -6.78 -13.18
N ARG A 84 -0.40 -6.75 -14.18
CA ARG A 84 -1.29 -5.60 -14.42
C ARG A 84 -2.23 -5.34 -13.25
N LEU A 85 -2.80 -6.40 -12.67
CA LEU A 85 -3.68 -6.26 -11.50
C LEU A 85 -2.90 -5.69 -10.31
N PHE A 86 -1.70 -6.19 -10.04
CA PHE A 86 -0.84 -5.69 -8.98
C PHE A 86 -0.50 -4.20 -9.18
N ILE A 87 -0.02 -3.82 -10.36
CA ILE A 87 0.30 -2.43 -10.70
C ILE A 87 -0.94 -1.55 -10.61
N PHE A 88 -2.12 -2.04 -11.04
CA PHE A 88 -3.36 -1.30 -10.96
C PHE A 88 -3.75 -0.99 -9.51
N ILE A 89 -3.71 -1.99 -8.62
CA ILE A 89 -4.02 -1.81 -7.19
C ILE A 89 -3.04 -0.79 -6.56
N MET A 90 -1.75 -0.93 -6.84
CA MET A 90 -0.72 0.02 -6.38
C MET A 90 -0.96 1.44 -6.89
N SER A 91 -1.26 1.58 -8.18
CA SER A 91 -1.49 2.88 -8.81
C SER A 91 -2.77 3.53 -8.30
N ALA A 92 -3.80 2.74 -7.96
CA ALA A 92 -5.03 3.24 -7.35
C ALA A 92 -4.76 3.87 -5.97
N GLY A 93 -3.85 3.31 -5.17
CA GLY A 93 -3.42 3.90 -3.90
C GLY A 93 -2.67 5.24 -4.07
N VAL A 94 -1.78 5.32 -5.06
CA VAL A 94 -1.10 6.58 -5.40
C VAL A 94 -2.11 7.63 -5.90
N LEU A 95 -3.02 7.23 -6.78
CA LEU A 95 -4.05 8.12 -7.34
C LEU A 95 -4.99 8.63 -6.25
N SER A 96 -5.43 7.78 -5.31
CA SER A 96 -6.30 8.22 -4.22
C SER A 96 -5.63 9.30 -3.37
N ARG A 97 -4.33 9.16 -3.08
CA ARG A 97 -3.56 10.18 -2.35
C ARG A 97 -3.38 11.47 -3.14
N ILE A 98 -3.16 11.39 -4.45
CA ILE A 98 -3.09 12.58 -5.32
C ILE A 98 -4.44 13.31 -5.31
N VAL A 99 -5.55 12.57 -5.45
CA VAL A 99 -6.90 13.13 -5.38
C VAL A 99 -7.14 13.80 -4.03
N SER A 100 -6.76 13.16 -2.91
CA SER A 100 -6.86 13.78 -1.58
C SER A 100 -6.02 15.05 -1.45
N ILE A 101 -4.83 15.11 -2.04
CA ILE A 101 -4.03 16.35 -2.02
C ILE A 101 -4.75 17.49 -2.75
N ILE A 102 -5.40 17.18 -3.88
CA ILE A 102 -6.10 18.18 -4.69
C ILE A 102 -7.39 18.66 -4.00
N LEU A 103 -8.14 17.75 -3.38
CA LEU A 103 -9.45 18.06 -2.79
C LEU A 103 -9.37 18.52 -1.33
N ASP A 104 -8.52 17.89 -0.52
CA ASP A 104 -8.48 18.04 0.94
C ASP A 104 -7.25 18.83 1.44
N GLY A 105 -6.24 19.03 0.59
CA GLY A 105 -5.04 19.82 0.88
C GLY A 105 -3.78 19.01 1.19
N THR A 106 -2.69 19.68 1.56
CA THR A 106 -1.38 19.01 1.73
C THR A 106 -1.30 18.22 3.03
N PRO A 107 -1.05 16.90 2.98
CA PRO A 107 -0.99 16.04 4.14
C PRO A 107 0.34 16.19 4.88
N SER A 108 0.47 15.47 6.01
CA SER A 108 1.70 15.45 6.80
C SER A 108 2.91 14.95 6.01
N PHE A 109 4.11 15.30 6.48
CA PHE A 109 5.37 14.87 5.85
C PHE A 109 5.48 13.34 5.72
N MET A 110 5.01 12.57 6.71
CA MET A 110 4.99 11.10 6.64
C MET A 110 4.13 10.59 5.48
N MET A 111 2.97 11.20 5.24
CA MET A 111 2.08 10.81 4.14
C MET A 111 2.69 11.14 2.78
N LEU A 112 3.40 12.27 2.67
CA LEU A 112 4.17 12.62 1.46
C LEU A 112 5.30 11.62 1.21
N PHE A 113 6.00 11.16 2.26
CA PHE A 113 7.01 10.12 2.16
C PHE A 113 6.42 8.80 1.63
N PHE A 114 5.28 8.35 2.19
CA PHE A 114 4.61 7.15 1.69
C PHE A 114 4.16 7.29 0.24
N LEU A 115 3.64 8.45 -0.15
CA LEU A 115 3.27 8.74 -1.54
C LEU A 115 4.50 8.64 -2.47
N ALA A 116 5.61 9.27 -2.11
CA ALA A 116 6.84 9.21 -2.91
C ALA A 116 7.38 7.78 -3.02
N PHE A 117 7.33 7.01 -1.93
CA PHE A 117 7.77 5.62 -1.90
C PHE A 117 6.89 4.71 -2.77
N GLU A 118 5.58 4.85 -2.68
CA GLU A 118 4.63 4.11 -3.52
C GLU A 118 4.77 4.47 -5.00
N LEU A 119 4.90 5.75 -5.32
CA LEU A 119 5.13 6.23 -6.68
C LEU A 119 6.41 5.62 -7.25
N ALA A 120 7.51 5.65 -6.49
CA ALA A 120 8.77 5.02 -6.89
C ALA A 120 8.60 3.51 -7.12
N GLY A 121 7.88 2.81 -6.23
CA GLY A 121 7.57 1.39 -6.38
C GLY A 121 6.79 1.08 -7.65
N VAL A 122 5.72 1.82 -7.93
CA VAL A 122 4.90 1.69 -9.15
C VAL A 122 5.77 1.91 -10.40
N VAL A 123 6.55 2.99 -10.43
CA VAL A 123 7.38 3.35 -11.58
C VAL A 123 8.44 2.28 -11.86
N VAL A 124 9.17 1.83 -10.83
CA VAL A 124 10.23 0.82 -10.96
C VAL A 124 9.66 -0.52 -11.43
N ILE A 125 8.56 -0.97 -10.83
CA ILE A 125 7.91 -2.25 -11.19
C ILE A 125 7.29 -2.17 -12.58
N TYR A 126 6.69 -1.04 -12.96
CA TYR A 126 6.12 -0.83 -14.28
C TYR A 126 7.18 -0.90 -15.38
N PHE A 127 8.28 -0.15 -15.25
CA PHE A 127 9.35 -0.15 -16.25
C PHE A 127 10.01 -1.52 -16.39
N TYR A 128 10.20 -2.23 -15.28
CA TYR A 128 10.75 -3.58 -15.31
C TYR A 128 9.80 -4.59 -15.97
N SER A 129 8.51 -4.52 -15.65
CA SER A 129 7.49 -5.39 -16.25
C SER A 129 7.36 -5.14 -17.76
N ARG A 130 7.52 -3.89 -18.20
CA ARG A 130 7.56 -3.52 -19.62
C ARG A 130 8.79 -4.11 -20.33
N LYS A 131 9.96 -4.08 -19.69
CA LYS A 131 11.20 -4.65 -20.23
C LYS A 131 11.11 -6.18 -20.38
N LEU A 132 10.52 -6.88 -19.41
CA LEU A 132 10.27 -8.32 -19.50
C LEU A 132 9.27 -8.67 -20.60
N ALA A 133 8.19 -7.89 -20.73
CA ALA A 133 7.19 -8.10 -21.77
C ALA A 133 7.76 -7.92 -23.19
N MET A 134 8.74 -7.03 -23.38
CA MET A 134 9.44 -6.88 -24.65
C MET A 134 10.41 -8.03 -24.94
N GLN A 135 11.09 -8.59 -23.92
CA GLN A 135 11.97 -9.76 -24.10
C GLN A 135 11.21 -11.02 -24.54
N ASN A 136 10.01 -11.26 -23.97
CA ASN A 136 9.16 -12.40 -24.34
C ASN A 136 8.46 -12.26 -25.71
N VAL A 137 8.62 -11.13 -26.41
CA VAL A 137 8.12 -10.94 -27.79
C VAL A 137 9.24 -11.18 -28.82
N ILE A 138 10.51 -11.22 -28.38
CA ILE A 138 11.69 -11.39 -29.23
C ILE A 138 12.19 -12.85 -29.23
N THR A 139 11.64 -13.69 -28.35
CA THR A 139 11.81 -15.16 -28.35
C THR A 139 10.56 -15.83 -28.88
#